data_AF-A0A7S1HFN3-F1
#
_entry.id   AF-A0A7S1HFN3-F1
#
_cell.length_a   1.000
_cell.length_b   1.000
_cell.length_c   1.000
_cell.angle_alpha   90.00
_cell.angle_beta   90.00
_cell.angle_gamma   90.00
#
_symmetry.space_group_name_H-M   'P 1'
#
loop_
_entity.id
_entity.type
_entity.pdbx_description
1 polymer ?
#
loop_
_entity_poly.entity_id
_entity_poly.type
_entity_poly.pdbx_seq_one_letter_code
_entity_poly.pdbx_strand_id
1 'polypeptide(L)'
;CAVSPSLSALVAARVVQGAGGALLLPVGRLVVLKTFPRERFLQAMSFVAIPGLIGPLIGPTLGGWLVEAVSWHWIFLINVPVGIVGALATLRYMPTPPATPVARFDLAGYLLLAFGMVAISLGLDGLSGLGL
;
A
#
# COMPACT_ATOMS: atom_id res chain seq x y z
N CYS A 1 13.67 5.83 2.51
CA CYS A 1 13.87 4.80 3.55
C CYS A 1 15.28 4.21 3.56
N ALA A 2 15.84 3.75 2.44
CA ALA A 2 17.19 3.12 2.41
C ALA A 2 18.39 4.10 2.55
N VAL A 3 18.16 5.41 2.44
CA VAL A 3 19.21 6.46 2.55
C VAL A 3 18.78 7.51 3.58
N SER A 4 17.99 7.16 4.59
CA SER A 4 17.60 8.14 5.61
C SER A 4 18.71 8.24 6.67
N PRO A 5 19.37 9.41 6.83
CA PRO A 5 20.43 9.60 7.82
C PRO A 5 19.90 9.72 9.26
N SER A 6 18.57 9.85 9.44
CA SER A 6 17.92 10.06 10.73
C SER A 6 16.55 9.38 10.83
N LEU A 7 16.12 9.07 12.06
CA LEU A 7 14.85 8.41 12.36
C LEU A 7 13.64 9.21 11.85
N SER A 8 13.67 10.54 11.96
CA SER A 8 12.59 11.42 11.48
C SER A 8 12.41 11.35 9.96
N ALA A 9 13.51 11.27 9.20
CA ALA A 9 13.45 11.10 7.75
C ALA A 9 12.92 9.72 7.35
N LEU A 10 13.17 8.67 8.15
CA LEU A 10 12.59 7.35 7.94
C LEU A 10 11.07 7.36 8.14
N VAL A 11 10.60 8.01 9.22
CA VAL A 11 9.16 8.15 9.52
C VAL A 11 8.44 8.92 8.42
N ALA A 12 8.98 10.07 7.99
CA ALA A 12 8.40 10.84 6.89
C ALA A 12 8.29 10.03 5.59
N ALA A 13 9.34 9.28 5.24
CA ALA A 13 9.33 8.43 4.05
C ALA A 13 8.32 7.27 4.16
N ARG A 14 8.11 6.73 5.37
CA ARG A 14 7.09 5.71 5.64
C ARG A 14 5.67 6.26 5.54
N VAL A 15 5.43 7.49 5.98
CA VAL A 15 4.12 8.16 5.79
C VAL A 15 3.81 8.30 4.30
N VAL A 16 4.77 8.75 3.50
CA VAL A 16 4.61 8.88 2.05
C VAL A 16 4.37 7.51 1.39
N GLN A 17 5.15 6.48 1.76
CA GLN A 17 4.93 5.11 1.25
C GLN A 17 3.58 4.54 1.68
N GLY A 18 3.15 4.79 2.93
CA GLY A 18 1.86 4.36 3.44
C GLY A 18 0.71 5.01 2.67
N ALA A 19 0.79 6.32 2.42
CA ALA A 19 -0.21 7.03 1.61
C ALA A 19 -0.30 6.47 0.19
N GLY A 20 0.85 6.25 -0.47
CA GLY A 20 0.88 5.64 -1.81
C GLY A 20 0.36 4.20 -1.82
N GLY A 21 0.77 3.39 -0.84
CA GLY A 21 0.35 1.99 -0.70
C GLY A 21 -1.13 1.82 -0.39
N ALA A 22 -1.71 2.70 0.43
CA ALA A 22 -3.13 2.68 0.76
C ALA A 22 -4.02 2.87 -0.47
N LEU A 23 -3.55 3.63 -1.47
CA LEU A 23 -4.27 3.87 -2.71
C LEU A 23 -4.16 2.69 -3.70
N LEU A 24 -3.14 1.84 -3.60
CA LEU A 24 -2.96 0.72 -4.53
C LEU A 24 -4.10 -0.30 -4.48
N LEU A 25 -4.63 -0.61 -3.29
CA LEU A 25 -5.75 -1.53 -3.14
C LEU A 25 -7.05 -1.05 -3.81
N PRO A 26 -7.59 0.15 -3.50
CA PRO A 26 -8.82 0.65 -4.11
C PRO A 26 -8.63 0.92 -5.60
N VAL A 27 -7.51 1.53 -6.01
CA VAL A 27 -7.24 1.78 -7.44
C VAL A 27 -7.08 0.47 -8.21
N GLY A 28 -6.32 -0.49 -7.68
CA GLY A 28 -6.15 -1.80 -8.29
C GLY A 28 -7.47 -2.54 -8.46
N ARG A 29 -8.32 -2.54 -7.43
CA ARG A 29 -9.68 -3.14 -7.51
C ARG A 29 -10.55 -2.45 -8.56
N LEU A 30 -10.51 -1.12 -8.64
CA LEU A 30 -11.25 -0.34 -9.64
C LEU A 30 -10.79 -0.66 -11.07
N VAL A 31 -9.48 -0.82 -11.31
CA VAL A 31 -8.94 -1.20 -12.62
C VAL A 31 -9.42 -2.60 -12.99
N VAL A 32 -9.31 -3.59 -12.09
CA VAL A 32 -9.79 -4.96 -12.36
C VAL A 32 -11.28 -4.97 -12.70
N LEU A 33 -12.10 -4.19 -11.98
CA LEU A 33 -13.54 -4.08 -12.23
C LEU A 33 -13.86 -3.46 -13.60
N LYS A 34 -13.07 -2.48 -14.05
CA LYS A 34 -13.25 -1.82 -15.35
C LYS A 34 -12.69 -2.62 -16.53
N THR A 35 -11.68 -3.45 -16.28
CA THR A 35 -10.95 -4.18 -17.33
C THR A 35 -11.44 -5.61 -17.55
N PHE A 36 -11.95 -6.30 -16.52
CA PHE A 36 -12.40 -7.69 -16.63
C PHE A 36 -13.93 -7.83 -16.58
N PRO A 37 -14.54 -8.63 -17.50
CA PRO A 37 -15.96 -8.97 -17.43
C PRO A 37 -16.26 -9.85 -16.20
N ARG A 38 -17.51 -9.81 -15.71
CA ARG A 38 -17.93 -10.39 -14.42
C ARG A 38 -17.57 -11.87 -14.26
N GLU A 39 -17.52 -12.63 -15.35
CA GLU A 39 -17.20 -14.07 -15.31
C GLU A 39 -15.72 -14.34 -14.97
N ARG A 40 -14.81 -13.39 -15.24
CA ARG A 40 -13.36 -13.53 -14.96
C ARG A 40 -12.89 -12.70 -13.75
N PHE A 41 -13.77 -11.88 -13.19
CA PHE A 41 -13.47 -11.02 -12.05
C PHE A 41 -13.03 -11.83 -10.82
N LEU A 42 -13.69 -12.95 -10.53
CA LEU A 42 -13.34 -13.85 -9.42
C LEU A 42 -11.92 -14.42 -9.58
N GLN A 43 -11.58 -14.93 -10.77
CA GLN A 43 -10.22 -15.45 -11.05
C GLN A 43 -9.15 -14.36 -10.92
N ALA A 44 -9.41 -13.16 -11.44
CA ALA A 44 -8.49 -12.03 -11.33
C ALA A 44 -8.27 -11.61 -9.86
N MET A 45 -9.34 -11.54 -9.06
CA MET A 45 -9.26 -11.23 -7.64
C MET A 45 -8.52 -12.33 -6.85
N SER A 46 -8.73 -13.61 -7.17
CA SER A 46 -7.97 -14.72 -6.58
C SER A 46 -6.48 -14.61 -6.88
N PHE A 47 -6.11 -14.26 -8.12
CA PHE A 47 -4.70 -14.06 -8.49
C PHE A 47 -4.05 -12.90 -7.73
N VAL A 48 -4.78 -11.80 -7.51
CA VAL A 48 -4.31 -10.64 -6.71
C VAL A 48 -4.22 -10.98 -5.22
N ALA A 49 -5.09 -11.85 -4.71
CA ALA A 49 -5.08 -12.26 -3.30
C ALA A 49 -3.87 -13.14 -2.94
N ILE A 50 -3.39 -13.97 -3.87
CA ILE A 50 -2.27 -14.90 -3.63
C ILE A 50 -1.00 -14.16 -3.16
N PRO A 51 -0.47 -13.14 -3.87
CA PRO A 51 0.65 -12.34 -3.38
C PRO A 51 0.37 -11.66 -2.05
N GLY A 52 -0.88 -11.24 -1.81
CA GLY A 52 -1.31 -10.60 -0.57
C GLY A 52 -1.27 -11.53 0.65
N LEU A 53 -1.39 -12.85 0.46
CA LEU A 53 -1.29 -13.85 1.52
C LEU A 53 0.14 -14.39 1.66
N ILE A 54 0.83 -14.59 0.53
CA ILE A 54 2.21 -15.09 0.51
C ILE A 54 3.18 -14.04 1.06
N GLY A 55 2.94 -12.75 0.77
CA GLY A 55 3.79 -11.64 1.20
C GLY A 55 4.01 -11.61 2.73
N PRO A 56 2.96 -11.59 3.56
CA PRO A 56 3.09 -11.65 5.02
C PRO A 56 3.68 -12.96 5.55
N LEU A 57 3.52 -14.07 4.83
CA LEU A 57 4.06 -15.37 5.24
C LEU A 57 5.58 -15.44 5.05
N ILE A 58 6.06 -14.99 3.88
CA ILE A 58 7.48 -15.06 3.50
C ILE A 58 8.24 -13.79 3.97
N GLY A 59 7.53 -12.68 4.16
CA GLY A 59 8.12 -11.39 4.53
C GLY A 59 8.99 -11.43 5.80
N PRO A 60 8.51 -11.97 6.93
CA PRO A 60 9.29 -12.05 8.16
C PRO A 60 10.51 -12.97 8.05
N THR A 61 10.38 -14.10 7.35
CA THR A 61 11.46 -15.07 7.17
C THR A 61 12.56 -14.53 6.26
N LEU A 62 12.20 -13.98 5.10
CA LEU A 62 13.16 -13.30 4.22
C LEU A 62 13.74 -12.05 4.85
N GLY A 63 12.91 -11.27 5.57
CA GLY A 63 13.35 -10.04 6.25
C GLY A 63 14.33 -10.31 7.38
N GLY A 64 14.09 -11.34 8.20
CA GLY A 64 15.01 -11.79 9.24
C GLY A 64 16.36 -12.21 8.66
N TRP A 65 16.33 -13.05 7.62
CA TRP A 65 17.54 -13.51 6.94
C TRP A 65 18.33 -12.35 6.26
N LEU A 66 17.65 -11.38 5.65
CA LEU A 66 18.28 -10.21 5.03
C LEU A 66 19.02 -9.31 6.04
N VAL A 67 18.46 -9.15 7.24
CA VAL A 67 19.07 -8.35 8.32
C VAL A 67 20.30 -9.04 8.86
N GLU A 68 20.26 -10.36 8.98
CA GLU A 68 21.36 -11.18 9.50
C GLU A 68 22.54 -11.27 8.50
N ALA A 69 22.26 -11.34 7.20
CA ALA A 69 23.27 -11.60 6.18
C ALA A 69 23.92 -10.34 5.57
N VAL A 70 23.18 -9.23 5.36
CA VAL A 70 23.67 -8.15 4.48
C VAL A 70 23.49 -6.74 5.06
N SER A 71 22.30 -6.39 5.56
CA SER A 71 21.96 -5.13 6.28
C SER A 71 20.46 -4.79 6.10
N TRP A 72 19.84 -4.13 7.08
CA TRP A 72 18.43 -3.71 7.07
C TRP A 72 18.00 -2.86 5.86
N HIS A 73 18.94 -2.16 5.19
CA HIS A 73 18.68 -1.33 4.01
C HIS A 73 18.12 -2.14 2.82
N TRP A 74 18.47 -3.42 2.71
CA TRP A 74 18.02 -4.27 1.60
C TRP A 74 16.52 -4.58 1.65
N ILE A 75 15.90 -4.55 2.84
CA ILE A 75 14.44 -4.67 2.99
C ILE A 75 13.73 -3.53 2.25
N PHE A 76 14.34 -2.35 2.20
CA PHE A 76 13.79 -1.22 1.46
C PHE A 76 14.19 -1.25 -0.01
N LEU A 77 15.40 -1.69 -0.32
CA LEU A 77 15.89 -1.72 -1.69
C LEU A 77 15.12 -2.71 -2.55
N ILE A 78 14.67 -3.85 -2.01
CA ILE A 78 13.89 -4.85 -2.77
C ILE A 78 12.54 -4.34 -3.23
N ASN A 79 11.96 -3.37 -2.52
CA ASN A 79 10.69 -2.75 -2.89
C ASN A 79 10.82 -1.78 -4.07
N VAL A 80 12.00 -1.19 -4.28
CA VAL A 80 12.26 -0.21 -5.35
C VAL A 80 12.12 -0.82 -6.76
N PRO A 81 12.81 -1.93 -7.13
CA PRO A 81 12.66 -2.51 -8.46
C PRO A 81 11.24 -3.02 -8.70
N VAL A 82 10.57 -3.59 -7.69
CA VAL A 82 9.18 -4.02 -7.79
C VAL A 82 8.25 -2.83 -8.06
N GLY A 83 8.44 -1.73 -7.34
CA GLY A 83 7.68 -0.48 -7.57
C GLY A 83 7.91 0.10 -8.96
N ILE A 84 9.16 0.09 -9.45
CA ILE A 84 9.50 0.57 -10.80
C ILE A 84 8.85 -0.31 -11.88
N VAL A 85 8.94 -1.64 -11.75
CA VAL A 85 8.29 -2.57 -12.70
C VAL A 85 6.78 -2.37 -12.70
N GLY A 86 6.16 -2.21 -11.53
CA GLY A 86 4.73 -1.92 -11.40
C GLY A 86 4.33 -0.59 -12.05
N ALA A 87 5.14 0.46 -11.86
CA ALA A 87 4.90 1.77 -12.49
C ALA A 87 5.03 1.72 -14.01
N LEU A 88 6.09 1.07 -14.52
CA LEU A 88 6.30 0.87 -15.96
C LEU A 88 5.19 0.03 -16.59
N ALA A 89 4.78 -1.06 -15.93
CA ALA A 89 3.68 -1.89 -16.38
C ALA A 89 2.37 -1.10 -16.42
N THR A 90 2.09 -0.28 -15.41
CA THR A 90 0.89 0.58 -15.38
C THR A 90 0.92 1.58 -16.53
N LEU A 91 2.04 2.27 -16.75
CA LEU A 91 2.21 3.22 -17.85
C LEU A 91 2.09 2.58 -19.23
N ARG A 92 2.53 1.32 -19.39
CA ARG A 92 2.53 0.60 -20.66
C ARG A 92 1.19 -0.06 -20.98
N TYR A 93 0.55 -0.68 -19.98
CA TYR A 93 -0.60 -1.57 -20.16
C TYR A 93 -1.93 -0.95 -19.76
N MET A 94 -1.96 0.13 -18.98
CA MET A 94 -3.22 0.77 -18.58
C MET A 94 -3.78 1.56 -19.76
N PRO A 95 -4.90 1.14 -20.37
CA PRO A 95 -5.55 1.89 -21.44
C PRO A 95 -6.14 3.16 -20.83
N THR A 96 -5.88 4.32 -21.43
CA THR A 96 -6.46 5.59 -20.97
C THR A 96 -7.99 5.47 -20.96
N PRO A 97 -8.66 5.45 -19.80
CA PRO A 97 -10.11 5.37 -19.79
C PRO A 97 -10.67 6.69 -20.34
N PRO A 98 -11.79 6.66 -21.09
CA PRO A 98 -12.46 7.88 -21.52
C PRO A 98 -12.77 8.74 -20.29
N ALA A 99 -12.62 10.06 -20.44
CA ALA A 99 -12.78 11.03 -19.37
C ALA A 99 -14.21 11.01 -18.80
N THR A 100 -14.47 10.10 -17.86
CA THR A 100 -15.67 10.15 -17.03
C THR A 100 -15.54 11.36 -16.10
N PRO A 101 -16.59 12.20 -15.96
CA PRO A 101 -16.55 13.34 -15.06
C PRO A 101 -16.27 12.84 -13.65
N VAL A 102 -15.07 13.12 -13.16
CA VAL A 102 -14.67 12.82 -11.79
C VAL A 102 -15.44 13.76 -10.87
N ALA A 103 -16.20 13.20 -9.93
CA ALA A 103 -16.82 13.97 -8.87
C ALA A 103 -15.74 14.76 -8.12
N ARG A 104 -16.08 15.98 -7.66
CA ARG A 104 -15.14 16.84 -6.92
C ARG A 104 -14.65 16.07 -5.69
N PHE A 105 -13.32 16.02 -5.52
CA PHE A 105 -12.72 15.39 -4.35
C PHE A 105 -13.18 16.14 -3.09
N ASP A 106 -13.95 15.47 -2.23
CA ASP A 106 -14.42 16.04 -0.97
C ASP A 106 -13.30 16.01 0.07
N LEU A 107 -12.46 17.05 0.00
CA LEU A 107 -11.33 17.22 0.91
C LEU A 107 -11.78 17.41 2.37
N ALA A 108 -12.93 18.06 2.59
CA ALA A 108 -13.45 18.32 3.92
C ALA A 108 -13.93 17.01 4.58
N GLY A 109 -14.72 16.21 3.85
CA GLY A 109 -15.14 14.89 4.30
C GLY A 109 -13.96 13.94 4.52
N TYR A 110 -12.96 13.97 3.64
CA TYR A 110 -11.73 13.19 3.79
C TYR A 110 -10.96 13.54 5.07
N LEU A 111 -10.75 14.84 5.34
CA LEU A 111 -10.05 15.29 6.55
C LEU A 111 -10.82 14.93 7.82
N LEU A 112 -12.14 15.07 7.81
CA LEU A 112 -12.98 14.74 8.96
C LEU A 112 -12.96 13.24 9.26
N LEU A 113 -13.02 12.40 8.22
CA LEU A 113 -12.91 10.95 8.33
C LEU A 113 -11.52 10.53 8.82
N ALA A 114 -10.46 11.10 8.24
CA ALA A 114 -9.08 10.82 8.63
C ALA A 114 -8.83 11.19 10.09
N PHE A 115 -9.30 12.36 10.52
CA PHE A 115 -9.23 12.79 11.92
C PHE A 115 -10.01 11.84 12.84
N GLY A 116 -11.23 11.46 12.46
CA GLY A 116 -12.05 10.51 13.21
C GLY A 116 -11.36 9.15 13.39
N MET A 117 -10.79 8.59 12.31
CA MET A 117 -10.05 7.32 12.39
C MET A 117 -8.81 7.43 13.29
N VAL A 118 -8.04 8.51 13.20
CA VAL A 118 -6.87 8.73 14.07
C VAL A 118 -7.31 8.87 15.53
N ALA A 119 -8.36 9.65 15.81
CA ALA A 119 -8.87 9.85 17.15
C ALA A 119 -9.38 8.54 17.77
N ILE A 120 -10.12 7.73 17.00
CA ILE A 120 -10.59 6.41 17.44
C ILE A 120 -9.41 5.46 17.67
N SER A 121 -8.43 5.41 16.75
CA SER A 121 -7.26 4.55 16.88
C SER A 121 -6.44 4.91 18.12
N LEU A 122 -6.20 6.21 18.36
CA LEU A 122 -5.51 6.69 19.56
C LEU A 122 -6.31 6.40 20.84
N GLY A 123 -7.64 6.50 20.77
CA GLY A 123 -8.51 6.11 21.88
C GLY A 123 -8.39 4.63 22.20
N LEU A 124 -8.46 3.76 21.19
CA LEU A 124 -8.32 2.31 21.34
C LEU A 124 -6.92 1.89 21.80
N ASP A 125 -5.87 2.46 21.21
CA ASP A 125 -4.48 2.20 21.61
C ASP A 125 -4.24 2.66 23.05
N GLY A 126 -4.78 3.83 23.43
CA GLY A 126 -4.74 4.34 24.80
C GLY A 126 -5.47 3.44 25.80
N LEU A 127 -6.63 2.87 25.43
CA LEU A 127 -7.32 1.86 26.24
C LEU A 127 -6.51 0.56 26.35
N SER A 128 -5.90 0.10 25.25
CA SER A 128 -5.10 -1.13 25.22
C SER A 128 -3.81 -1.02 26.04
N GLY A 129 -3.21 0.19 26.10
CA GLY A 129 -2.05 0.48 26.93
C GLY A 129 -2.37 0.55 28.43
N LEU A 130 -3.64 0.69 28.79
CA LEU A 130 -4.15 0.64 30.17
C LEU A 130 -4.51 -0.78 30.64
N GLY A 131 -4.34 -1.81 29.78
CA GLY A 131 -4.41 -3.21 30.19
C GLY A 131 -5.81 -3.76 30.48
N LEU A 132 -6.84 -3.30 29.76
CA LEU A 132 -8.11 -4.02 29.59
C LEU A 132 -8.13 -4.77 28.26
#